data_AF-A0A9D7CYT5-F1
#
_entry.id   AF-A0A9D7CYT5-F1
#
_cell.length_a   1.000
_cell.length_b   1.000
_cell.length_c   1.000
_cell.angle_alpha   90.00
_cell.angle_beta   90.00
_cell.angle_gamma   90.00
#
_symmetry.space_group_name_H-M   'P 1'
#
loop_
_entity.id
_entity.type
_entity.pdbx_description
1 polymer ?
#
loop_
_entity_poly.entity_id
_entity_poly.type
_entity_poly.pdbx_seq_one_letter_code
_entity_poly.pdbx_strand_id
1 'polypeptide(L)'
;MWIANLDNLGATVDPVILGLFLEQRDRGKKVMVEVCDKAPLDKGGGPVHAEGTLQVVEEFRLPVGFDASRIKVFNTNTFLVDAAALDEAAIDWTWFRVEKAAHGRKAIQFERLVQELTRALPAAYVRVPRDGGTSRFLPVKDPEELARRGPELSAVATSRGML
;
A
#
# COMPACT_ATOMS: atom_id res chain seq x y z
N MET A 1 -4.22 -14.27 -0.14
CA MET A 1 -4.25 -13.48 -1.38
C MET A 1 -3.22 -12.38 -1.30
N TRP A 2 -2.42 -12.17 -2.35
CA TRP A 2 -1.46 -11.07 -2.43
C TRP A 2 -2.02 -10.01 -3.37
N ILE A 3 -2.13 -8.77 -2.89
CA ILE A 3 -2.62 -7.62 -3.66
C ILE A 3 -1.47 -6.65 -3.77
N ALA A 4 -1.14 -6.23 -4.98
CA ALA A 4 -0.12 -5.23 -5.25
C ALA A 4 -0.49 -4.46 -6.51
N ASN A 5 0.00 -3.23 -6.62
CA ASN A 5 -0.11 -2.51 -7.87
C ASN A 5 0.86 -3.10 -8.90
N LEU A 6 0.38 -3.26 -10.14
CA LEU A 6 1.21 -3.70 -11.26
C LEU A 6 2.38 -2.75 -11.55
N ASP A 7 2.17 -1.44 -11.30
CA ASP A 7 3.19 -0.42 -11.49
C ASP A 7 4.28 -0.43 -10.42
N ASN A 8 4.14 -1.22 -9.34
CA ASN A 8 5.15 -1.41 -8.32
C ASN A 8 5.95 -2.70 -8.58
N LEU A 9 7.06 -2.58 -9.31
CA LEU A 9 7.94 -3.70 -9.63
C LEU A 9 8.64 -4.30 -8.39
N GLY A 10 8.66 -3.58 -7.27
CA GLY A 10 9.19 -4.06 -6.00
C GLY A 10 8.26 -5.04 -5.28
N ALA A 11 6.96 -5.04 -5.57
CA ALA A 11 5.96 -5.84 -4.85
C ALA A 11 5.84 -7.26 -5.41
N THR A 12 6.91 -8.04 -5.28
CA THR A 12 6.97 -9.42 -5.78
C THR A 12 6.62 -10.40 -4.66
N VAL A 13 6.14 -11.59 -5.04
CA VAL A 13 5.92 -12.67 -4.07
C VAL A 13 7.25 -13.03 -3.41
N ASP A 14 7.23 -13.07 -2.07
CA ASP A 14 8.42 -13.28 -1.25
C ASP A 14 8.10 -14.31 -0.15
N PRO A 15 8.82 -15.45 -0.09
CA PRO A 15 8.55 -16.50 0.89
C PRO A 15 8.71 -16.06 2.35
N VAL A 16 9.61 -15.11 2.64
CA VAL A 16 9.83 -14.61 4.01
C VAL A 16 8.63 -13.77 4.44
N ILE A 17 8.15 -12.90 3.56
CA ILE A 17 6.94 -12.09 3.80
C ILE A 17 5.70 -13.00 3.91
N LEU A 18 5.59 -14.04 3.08
CA LEU A 18 4.51 -15.01 3.18
C LEU A 18 4.56 -15.76 4.52
N GLY A 19 5.72 -16.23 4.94
CA GLY A 19 5.91 -16.89 6.23
C GLY A 19 5.51 -15.99 7.40
N LEU A 20 5.94 -14.73 7.38
CA LEU A 20 5.53 -13.73 8.36
C LEU A 20 4.01 -13.53 8.37
N PHE A 21 3.37 -13.43 7.20
CA PHE A 21 1.92 -13.31 7.11
C PHE A 21 1.20 -14.51 7.74
N LEU A 22 1.65 -15.74 7.47
CA LEU A 22 1.07 -16.95 8.07
C LEU A 22 1.18 -16.91 9.60
N GLU A 23 2.33 -16.51 10.15
CA GLU A 23 2.51 -16.32 11.59
C GLU A 23 1.53 -15.28 12.17
N GLN A 24 1.39 -14.12 11.51
CA GLN A 24 0.46 -13.08 11.96
C GLN A 24 -1.00 -13.53 11.84
N ARG A 25 -1.34 -14.29 10.80
CA ARG A 25 -2.67 -14.86 10.58
C ARG A 25 -3.06 -15.84 11.68
N ASP A 26 -2.14 -16.70 12.09
CA ASP A 26 -2.37 -17.65 13.17
C ASP A 26 -2.53 -16.92 14.53
N ARG A 27 -1.99 -15.69 14.65
CA ARG A 27 -2.24 -14.75 15.76
C ARG A 27 -3.51 -13.88 15.58
N GLY A 28 -4.34 -14.18 14.58
CA GLY A 28 -5.61 -13.51 14.33
C GLY A 28 -5.57 -12.29 13.42
N LYS A 29 -4.41 -11.95 12.83
CA LYS A 29 -4.30 -10.83 11.87
C LYS A 29 -4.69 -11.28 10.47
N LYS A 30 -5.81 -10.78 9.95
CA LYS A 30 -6.36 -11.23 8.66
C LYS A 30 -5.81 -10.43 7.48
N VAL A 31 -5.19 -9.29 7.74
CA VAL A 31 -4.52 -8.44 6.75
C VAL A 31 -3.12 -8.13 7.23
N MET A 32 -2.13 -8.16 6.34
CA MET A 32 -0.81 -7.60 6.57
C MET A 32 -0.50 -6.60 5.46
N VAL A 33 -0.02 -5.41 5.84
CA VAL A 33 0.33 -4.34 4.90
C VAL A 33 1.83 -4.14 4.91
N GLU A 34 2.44 -4.11 3.73
CA GLU A 34 3.81 -3.65 3.58
C GLU A 34 3.85 -2.12 3.66
N VAL A 35 4.64 -1.58 4.58
CA VAL A 35 4.89 -0.15 4.74
C VAL A 35 6.38 0.14 4.56
N CYS A 36 6.74 1.27 4.00
CA CYS A 36 8.13 1.68 3.85
C CYS A 36 8.38 3.03 4.53
N ASP A 37 9.62 3.50 4.56
CA ASP A 37 9.91 4.82 5.12
C ASP A 37 9.26 5.90 4.28
N LYS A 38 8.60 6.86 4.94
CA LYS A 38 7.94 7.97 4.25
C LYS A 38 9.00 8.97 3.77
N ALA A 39 9.05 9.18 2.46
CA ALA A 39 9.87 10.23 1.86
C ALA A 39 9.14 11.59 1.89
N PRO A 40 9.85 12.73 1.87
CA PRO A 40 9.23 14.05 1.93
C PRO A 40 8.20 14.37 0.85
N LEU A 41 8.32 13.73 -0.33
CA LEU A 41 7.44 13.95 -1.49
C LEU A 41 6.32 12.91 -1.60
N ASP A 42 6.28 11.92 -0.72
CA ASP A 42 5.23 10.91 -0.74
C ASP A 42 3.89 11.55 -0.38
N LYS A 43 2.89 11.31 -1.23
CA LYS A 43 1.50 11.69 -1.01
C LYS A 43 0.68 10.42 -0.97
N GLY A 44 -0.02 10.20 0.13
CA GLY A 44 -0.85 9.01 0.33
C GLY A 44 -0.93 8.60 1.79
N GLY A 45 -1.59 7.47 2.05
CA GLY A 45 -1.87 7.02 3.39
C GLY A 45 -0.72 6.37 4.14
N GLY A 46 -0.92 6.25 5.45
CA GLY A 46 -0.09 5.46 6.34
C GLY A 46 -0.90 4.93 7.54
N PRO A 47 -0.34 3.99 8.31
CA PRO A 47 -1.00 3.46 9.49
C PRO A 47 -1.13 4.53 10.58
N VAL A 48 -2.36 4.74 11.04
CA VAL A 48 -2.69 5.63 12.16
C VAL A 48 -3.74 4.97 13.06
N HIS A 49 -3.73 5.33 14.34
CA HIS A 49 -4.85 4.98 15.22
C HIS A 49 -6.02 5.91 14.96
N ALA A 50 -7.09 5.38 14.38
CA ALA A 50 -8.32 6.10 14.07
C ALA A 50 -9.53 5.19 14.33
N GLU A 51 -10.61 5.76 14.86
CA GLU A 51 -11.86 5.02 15.12
C GLU A 51 -11.66 3.75 15.97
N GLY A 52 -10.75 3.79 16.95
CA GLY A 52 -10.48 2.66 17.84
C GLY A 52 -9.61 1.55 17.25
N THR A 53 -9.15 1.67 16.00
CA THR A 53 -8.28 0.67 15.35
C THR A 53 -7.03 1.30 14.72
N LEU A 54 -5.96 0.51 14.59
CA LEU A 54 -4.79 0.88 13.80
C LEU A 54 -5.05 0.49 12.34
N GLN A 55 -5.29 1.49 11.49
CA GLN A 55 -5.70 1.33 10.09
C GLN A 55 -4.89 2.26 9.19
N VAL A 56 -4.79 1.92 7.91
CA VAL A 56 -4.24 2.81 6.89
C VAL A 56 -5.28 3.88 6.55
N VAL A 57 -4.89 5.14 6.71
CA VAL A 57 -5.75 6.30 6.41
C VAL A 57 -5.01 7.20 5.43
N GLU A 58 -5.69 7.57 4.34
CA GLU A 58 -5.19 8.56 3.38
C GLU A 58 -5.03 9.94 4.02
N GLU A 59 -4.03 10.71 3.59
CA GLU A 59 -3.76 12.04 4.14
C GLU A 59 -4.98 12.98 4.08
N PHE A 60 -5.76 12.93 3.01
CA PHE A 60 -6.96 13.77 2.87
C PHE A 60 -8.09 13.39 3.84
N ARG A 61 -8.00 12.24 4.50
CA ARG A 61 -8.93 11.81 5.56
C ARG A 61 -8.44 12.21 6.95
N LEU A 62 -7.21 12.71 7.10
CA LEU A 62 -6.70 13.16 8.39
C LEU A 62 -7.46 14.43 8.83
N PRO A 63 -7.62 14.66 10.14
CA PRO A 63 -8.24 15.88 10.63
C PRO A 63 -7.53 17.14 10.10
N VAL A 64 -8.32 18.18 9.84
CA VAL A 64 -7.76 19.49 9.47
C VAL A 64 -6.76 19.95 10.53
N GLY A 65 -5.56 20.33 10.11
CA GLY A 65 -4.47 20.74 11.01
C GLY A 65 -3.64 19.60 11.60
N PHE A 66 -3.94 18.33 11.27
CA PHE A 66 -3.09 17.22 11.65
C PHE A 66 -1.73 17.28 10.92
N ASP A 67 -0.64 17.18 11.67
CA ASP A 67 0.71 17.11 11.11
C ASP A 67 1.00 15.71 10.53
N ALA A 68 0.78 15.56 9.22
CA ALA A 68 1.02 14.32 8.48
C ALA A 68 2.51 13.88 8.46
N SER A 69 3.45 14.75 8.83
CA SER A 69 4.88 14.41 8.93
C SER A 69 5.17 13.51 10.15
N ARG A 70 4.24 13.43 11.11
CA ARG A 70 4.34 12.52 12.26
C ARG A 70 4.22 11.06 11.86
N ILE A 71 3.58 10.78 10.74
CA ILE A 71 3.47 9.43 10.17
C ILE A 71 4.79 9.12 9.45
N LYS A 72 5.62 8.26 10.06
CA LYS A 72 6.99 8.00 9.57
C LYS A 72 7.08 6.91 8.50
N VAL A 73 5.98 6.19 8.27
CA VAL A 73 5.91 5.11 7.30
C VAL A 73 4.78 5.34 6.30
N PHE A 74 4.98 4.88 5.08
CA PHE A 74 4.08 5.06 3.95
C PHE A 74 3.49 3.72 3.52
N ASN A 75 2.19 3.69 3.22
CA ASN A 75 1.52 2.50 2.68
C ASN A 75 2.00 2.23 1.26
N THR A 76 2.63 1.07 1.02
CA THR A 76 3.09 0.68 -0.32
C THR A 76 1.97 0.24 -1.26
N ASN A 77 0.74 0.15 -0.74
CA ASN A 77 -0.42 -0.46 -1.39
C ASN A 77 -0.23 -1.95 -1.73
N THR A 78 0.61 -2.64 -0.94
CA THR A 78 0.83 -4.09 -1.02
C THR A 78 0.26 -4.77 0.21
N PHE A 79 -0.66 -5.71 0.00
CA PHE A 79 -1.41 -6.39 1.06
C PHE A 79 -1.30 -7.91 0.91
N LEU A 80 -1.12 -8.60 2.02
CA LEU A 80 -1.43 -10.01 2.14
C LEU A 80 -2.71 -10.15 2.95
N VAL A 81 -3.70 -10.83 2.39
CA VAL A 81 -5.03 -10.96 2.99
C VAL A 81 -5.41 -12.42 3.08
N ASP A 82 -5.97 -12.83 4.21
CA ASP A 82 -6.53 -14.17 4.37
C ASP A 82 -7.74 -14.32 3.45
N ALA A 83 -7.72 -15.32 2.57
CA ALA A 83 -8.69 -15.41 1.49
C ALA A 83 -10.11 -15.69 2.00
N ALA A 84 -10.25 -16.53 3.03
CA ALA A 84 -11.54 -16.82 3.65
C ALA A 84 -12.09 -15.58 4.38
N ALA A 85 -11.25 -14.92 5.19
CA ALA A 85 -11.66 -13.69 5.85
C ALA A 85 -12.05 -12.58 4.87
N LEU A 86 -11.41 -12.51 3.69
CA LEU A 86 -11.79 -11.56 2.64
C LEU A 86 -13.14 -11.88 2.01
N ASP A 87 -13.40 -13.15 1.71
CA ASP A 87 -14.66 -13.62 1.14
C ASP A 87 -15.85 -13.36 2.08
N GLU A 88 -15.62 -13.54 3.38
CA GLU A 88 -16.62 -13.32 4.45
C GLU A 88 -16.74 -11.85 4.89
N ALA A 89 -15.82 -10.96 4.47
CA ALA A 89 -15.76 -9.61 4.99
C ALA A 89 -16.97 -8.74 4.58
N ALA A 90 -17.78 -8.36 5.56
CA ALA A 90 -18.81 -7.34 5.38
C ALA A 90 -18.20 -5.93 5.57
N ILE A 91 -17.68 -5.36 4.49
CA ILE A 91 -17.00 -4.06 4.53
C ILE A 91 -17.99 -2.96 4.16
N ASP A 92 -18.27 -2.07 5.11
CA ASP A 92 -19.00 -0.82 4.87
C ASP A 92 -18.05 0.20 4.22
N TRP A 93 -17.90 0.08 2.90
CA TRP A 93 -16.98 0.91 2.12
C TRP A 93 -17.42 2.37 2.08
N THR A 94 -16.46 3.27 2.32
CA THR A 94 -16.67 4.70 2.14
C THR A 94 -16.50 5.07 0.67
N TRP A 95 -17.42 5.85 0.12
CA TRP A 95 -17.26 6.47 -1.19
C TRP A 95 -16.55 7.82 -1.07
N PHE A 96 -15.41 7.95 -1.72
CA PHE A 96 -14.63 9.19 -1.76
C PHE A 96 -14.89 9.93 -3.05
N ARG A 97 -15.31 11.20 -2.93
CA ARG A 97 -15.49 12.10 -4.07
C ARG A 97 -14.14 12.68 -4.47
N VAL A 98 -13.70 12.42 -5.69
CA VAL A 98 -12.51 13.02 -6.30
C VAL A 98 -12.93 13.81 -7.53
N GLU A 99 -12.35 15.00 -7.69
CA GLU A 99 -12.54 15.80 -8.89
C GLU A 99 -11.40 15.54 -9.88
N LYS A 100 -11.75 15.18 -11.12
CA LYS A 100 -10.78 14.93 -12.19
C LYS A 100 -11.13 15.73 -13.43
N ALA A 101 -10.15 15.87 -14.33
CA ALA A 101 -10.39 16.37 -15.68
C ALA A 101 -10.55 15.18 -16.63
N ALA A 102 -11.65 15.14 -17.38
CA ALA A 102 -11.92 14.14 -18.40
C ALA A 102 -12.38 14.85 -19.68
N HIS A 103 -11.66 14.66 -20.78
CA HIS A 103 -11.93 15.31 -22.07
C HIS A 103 -12.11 16.84 -21.94
N GLY A 104 -11.22 17.50 -21.18
CA GLY A 104 -11.26 18.95 -20.95
C GLY A 104 -12.39 19.45 -20.05
N ARG A 105 -13.19 18.55 -19.46
CA ARG A 105 -14.29 18.89 -18.54
C ARG A 105 -14.01 18.38 -17.13
N LYS A 106 -14.53 19.10 -16.15
CA LYS A 106 -14.52 18.66 -14.75
C LYS A 106 -15.50 17.49 -14.59
N ALA A 107 -15.01 16.39 -14.03
CA ALA A 107 -15.78 15.21 -13.70
C ALA A 107 -15.65 14.89 -12.21
N ILE A 108 -16.70 14.29 -11.66
CA ILE A 108 -16.69 13.73 -10.31
C ILE A 108 -16.54 12.22 -10.43
N GLN A 109 -15.50 11.67 -9.81
CA GLN A 109 -15.27 10.23 -9.67
C GLN A 109 -15.52 9.84 -8.22
N PHE A 110 -16.31 8.78 -8.01
CA PHE A 110 -16.45 8.16 -6.71
C PHE A 110 -15.51 6.96 -6.62
N GLU A 111 -14.59 7.01 -5.67
CA GLU A 111 -13.56 5.98 -5.46
C GLU A 111 -13.83 5.23 -4.15
N ARG A 112 -13.45 3.95 -4.12
CA ARG A 112 -13.33 3.15 -2.91
C ARG A 112 -11.88 2.74 -2.73
N LEU A 113 -11.49 2.54 -1.49
CA LEU A 113 -10.10 2.45 -1.07
C LEU A 113 -9.83 1.08 -0.47
N VAL A 114 -9.05 0.24 -1.14
CA VAL A 114 -8.72 -1.13 -0.69
C VAL A 114 -8.15 -1.17 0.73
N GLN A 115 -7.48 -0.10 1.15
CA GLN A 115 -6.94 0.07 2.49
C GLN A 115 -8.00 0.05 3.61
N GLU A 116 -9.29 0.29 3.32
CA GLU A 116 -10.36 0.11 4.31
C GLU A 116 -10.52 -1.35 4.75
N LEU A 117 -9.86 -2.31 4.09
CA LEU A 117 -9.63 -3.65 4.64
C LEU A 117 -9.01 -3.60 6.04
N THR A 118 -8.09 -2.67 6.29
CA THR A 118 -7.42 -2.54 7.59
C THR A 118 -8.29 -1.94 8.69
N ARG A 119 -9.42 -1.32 8.32
CA ARG A 119 -10.48 -0.89 9.23
C ARG A 119 -11.39 -2.06 9.59
N ALA A 120 -11.79 -2.83 8.57
CA ALA A 120 -12.76 -3.92 8.71
C ALA A 120 -12.17 -5.22 9.29
N LEU A 121 -10.88 -5.47 9.06
CA LEU A 121 -10.21 -6.70 9.46
C LEU A 121 -8.98 -6.40 10.33
N PRO A 122 -8.67 -7.22 11.35
CA PRO A 122 -7.48 -7.03 12.18
C PRO A 122 -6.20 -7.04 11.34
N ALA A 123 -5.48 -5.92 11.33
CA ALA A 123 -4.30 -5.72 10.50
C ALA A 123 -2.97 -5.84 11.28
N ALA A 124 -1.94 -6.28 10.57
CA ALA A 124 -0.53 -6.17 10.91
C ALA A 124 0.20 -5.31 9.88
N TYR A 125 1.36 -4.78 10.26
CA TYR A 125 2.16 -3.90 9.41
C TYR A 125 3.60 -4.37 9.43
N VAL A 126 4.19 -4.56 8.27
CA VAL A 126 5.60 -4.95 8.12
C VAL A 126 6.36 -3.82 7.44
N ARG A 127 7.43 -3.35 8.09
CA ARG A 127 8.32 -2.36 7.49
C ARG A 127 9.26 -3.06 6.51
N VAL A 128 9.21 -2.64 5.25
CA VAL A 128 10.01 -3.21 4.16
C VAL A 128 11.04 -2.22 3.64
N PRO A 129 12.15 -2.69 3.05
CA PRO A 129 13.14 -1.80 2.43
C PRO A 129 12.50 -0.93 1.36
N ARG A 130 12.72 0.38 1.45
CA ARG A 130 12.30 1.35 0.43
C ARG A 130 13.27 1.38 -0.75
N ASP A 131 14.56 1.34 -0.47
CA ASP A 131 15.63 1.59 -1.44
C ASP A 131 16.61 0.41 -1.51
N GLY A 132 17.44 0.41 -2.54
CA GLY A 132 18.49 -0.59 -2.74
C GLY A 132 18.01 -1.91 -3.35
N GLY A 133 18.91 -2.89 -3.46
CA GLY A 133 18.68 -4.15 -4.19
C GLY A 133 17.59 -5.07 -3.62
N THR A 134 17.05 -4.76 -2.45
CA THR A 134 15.95 -5.47 -1.79
C THR A 134 14.67 -4.63 -1.68
N SER A 135 14.63 -3.46 -2.34
CA SER A 135 13.46 -2.57 -2.32
C SER A 135 12.16 -3.29 -2.69
N ARG A 136 11.11 -3.05 -1.91
CA ARG A 136 9.77 -3.57 -2.18
C ARG A 136 8.78 -2.49 -2.65
N PHE A 137 9.26 -1.27 -2.86
CA PHE A 137 8.46 -0.14 -3.29
C PHE A 137 9.12 0.64 -4.42
N LEU A 138 8.83 0.21 -5.65
CA LEU A 138 9.37 0.75 -6.91
C LEU A 138 8.22 1.11 -7.87
N PRO A 139 7.33 2.05 -7.52
CA PRO A 139 6.24 2.46 -8.40
C PRO A 139 6.76 3.23 -9.62
N VAL A 140 6.23 2.94 -10.81
CA VAL A 140 6.60 3.63 -12.06
C VAL A 140 5.35 4.22 -12.71
N LYS A 141 5.26 5.55 -12.78
CA LYS A 141 4.02 6.24 -13.18
C LYS A 141 3.92 6.51 -14.68
N ASP A 142 5.05 6.66 -15.34
CA ASP A 142 5.12 7.00 -16.76
C ASP A 142 6.37 6.42 -17.46
N PRO A 143 6.39 6.40 -18.80
CA PRO A 143 7.53 5.84 -19.55
C PRO A 143 8.86 6.57 -19.34
N GLU A 144 8.84 7.88 -19.04
CA GLU A 144 10.07 8.64 -18.80
C GLU A 144 10.69 8.26 -17.46
N GLU A 145 9.85 8.09 -16.43
CA GLU A 145 10.24 7.53 -15.14
C GLU A 145 10.78 6.11 -15.28
N LEU A 146 10.13 5.26 -16.09
CA LEU A 146 10.62 3.91 -16.37
C LEU A 146 12.05 3.94 -16.93
N ALA A 147 12.29 4.77 -17.95
CA ALA A 147 13.61 4.90 -18.57
C ALA A 147 14.66 5.42 -17.57
N ARG A 148 14.30 6.45 -16.78
CA ARG A 148 15.18 7.03 -15.75
C ARG A 148 15.54 6.02 -14.66
N ARG A 149 14.59 5.18 -14.24
CA ARG A 149 14.77 4.21 -13.14
C ARG A 149 15.28 2.84 -13.62
N GLY A 150 15.50 2.66 -14.92
CA GLY A 150 15.94 1.39 -15.52
C GLY A 150 17.08 0.67 -14.79
N PRO A 151 18.18 1.35 -14.40
CA PRO A 151 19.27 0.71 -13.65
C PRO A 151 18.86 0.15 -12.29
N GLU A 152 18.07 0.90 -11.51
CA GLU A 152 17.57 0.48 -10.19
C GLU A 152 16.62 -0.72 -10.34
N LEU A 153 15.68 -0.62 -11.27
CA LEU A 153 14.69 -1.67 -11.56
C LEU A 153 15.37 -2.97 -12.01
N SER A 154 16.37 -2.87 -12.88
CA SER A 154 17.13 -4.02 -13.37
C SER A 154 17.92 -4.68 -12.25
N ALA A 155 18.54 -3.90 -11.36
CA ALA A 155 19.27 -4.44 -10.21
C ALA A 155 18.36 -5.25 -9.27
N VAL A 156 17.14 -4.77 -9.02
CA VAL A 156 16.15 -5.50 -8.19
C VAL A 156 15.58 -6.71 -8.93
N ALA A 157 15.33 -6.61 -10.23
CA ALA A 157 14.85 -7.73 -11.05
C ALA A 157 15.89 -8.86 -11.12
N THR A 158 17.17 -8.54 -11.38
CA THR A 158 18.27 -9.52 -11.40
C THR A 158 18.51 -10.13 -10.03
N SER A 159 18.46 -9.35 -8.93
CA SER A 159 18.64 -9.91 -7.58
C SER A 159 17.56 -10.94 -7.20
N ARG A 160 16.42 -10.92 -7.91
CA ARG A 160 15.28 -11.82 -7.75
C ARG A 160 15.17 -12.89 -8.83
N GLY A 161 16.13 -12.97 -9.75
CA GLY A 161 16.15 -13.97 -10.82
C GLY A 161 15.05 -13.78 -11.87
N MET A 162 14.57 -12.54 -12.08
CA MET A 162 13.59 -12.21 -13.12
C MET A 162 14.24 -11.92 -14.47
N LEU A 163 15.50 -11.47 -14.43
CA LEU A 163 16.37 -11.16 -15.57
C LEU A 163 17.70 -11.90 -15.42
#